data_AF-A0AAT9GS96-F1
#
_entry.id   AF-A0AAT9GS96-F1
#
_cell.length_a   1.000
_cell.length_b   1.000
_cell.length_c   1.000
_cell.angle_alpha   90.00
_cell.angle_beta   90.00
_cell.angle_gamma   90.00
#
_symmetry.space_group_name_H-M   'P 1'
#
loop_
_entity.id
_entity.type
_entity.pdbx_description
1 polymer ?
#
loop_
_entity_poly.entity_id
_entity_poly.type
_entity_poly.pdbx_seq_one_letter_code
_entity_poly.pdbx_strand_id
1 'polypeptide(L)'
;MDVKVIHEKIRSLVDSVEEEKHELRGKTRDIYVIQRYTRDNNGELEEIYISSPQVNISLVINSKGLSSVTYVKDGKIEGKNLNNEEIEKIVEEIVKLLSS
;
A
#
# COMPACT_ATOMS: atom_id res chain seq x y z
N MET A 1 -3.05 14.52 4.64
CA MET A 1 -3.30 13.11 4.30
C MET A 1 -3.04 12.29 5.56
N ASP A 2 -3.99 11.46 5.96
CA ASP A 2 -3.92 10.68 7.20
C ASP A 2 -3.46 9.25 6.86
N VAL A 3 -2.28 8.88 7.35
CA VAL A 3 -1.62 7.59 7.04
C VAL A 3 -2.43 6.44 7.62
N LYS A 4 -2.93 6.61 8.84
CA LYS A 4 -3.78 5.61 9.51
C LYS A 4 -5.08 5.37 8.73
N VAL A 5 -5.70 6.42 8.20
CA VAL A 5 -6.92 6.28 7.37
C VAL A 5 -6.64 5.46 6.11
N ILE A 6 -5.50 5.68 5.44
CA ILE A 6 -5.11 4.87 4.27
C ILE A 6 -4.90 3.41 4.66
N HIS A 7 -4.19 3.17 5.76
CA HIS A 7 -3.96 1.83 6.28
C HIS A 7 -5.27 1.08 6.51
N GLU A 8 -6.18 1.66 7.29
CA GLU A 8 -7.48 1.05 7.63
C GLU A 8 -8.35 0.83 6.39
N LYS A 9 -8.33 1.78 5.44
CA LYS A 9 -9.09 1.68 4.17
C LYS A 9 -8.66 0.46 3.36
N ILE A 10 -7.35 0.27 3.14
CA ILE A 10 -6.83 -0.88 2.37
C ILE A 10 -7.02 -2.16 3.18
N ARG A 11 -6.72 -2.16 4.48
CA ARG A 11 -6.87 -3.31 5.38
C ARG A 11 -8.28 -3.90 5.34
N SER A 12 -9.31 -3.04 5.29
CA SER A 12 -10.70 -3.48 5.26
C SER A 12 -11.10 -4.29 4.02
N LEU A 13 -10.27 -4.29 2.96
CA LEU A 13 -10.51 -4.94 1.68
C LEU A 13 -9.71 -6.24 1.50
N VAL A 14 -8.88 -6.61 2.48
CA VAL A 14 -7.97 -7.74 2.39
C VAL A 14 -8.44 -8.86 3.31
N ASP A 15 -8.63 -10.07 2.76
CA ASP A 15 -8.87 -11.26 3.58
C ASP A 15 -7.57 -11.63 4.30
N SER A 16 -7.57 -11.51 5.63
CA SER A 16 -6.38 -11.73 6.46
C SER A 16 -6.17 -13.22 6.75
N VAL A 17 -4.96 -13.71 6.46
CA VAL A 17 -4.57 -15.10 6.73
C VAL A 17 -3.54 -15.16 7.87
N GLU A 18 -2.72 -14.11 8.06
CA GLU A 18 -1.73 -13.99 9.14
C GLU A 18 -1.55 -12.52 9.58
N GLU A 19 -1.84 -12.22 10.85
CA GLU A 19 -1.47 -10.95 11.49
C GLU A 19 -0.23 -11.16 12.37
N GLU A 20 0.96 -10.79 11.90
CA GLU A 20 2.18 -10.77 12.72
C GLU A 20 2.43 -9.35 13.23
N LYS A 21 2.04 -9.06 14.48
CA LYS A 21 2.30 -7.84 15.31
C LYS A 21 2.10 -6.46 14.66
N HIS A 22 2.74 -6.16 13.53
CA HIS A 22 2.66 -4.89 12.78
C HIS A 22 2.53 -5.09 11.26
N GLU A 23 2.49 -6.34 10.81
CA GLU A 23 2.39 -6.71 9.41
C GLU A 23 1.12 -7.52 9.18
N LEU A 24 0.32 -7.07 8.23
CA LEU A 24 -0.83 -7.77 7.72
C LEU A 24 -0.43 -8.43 6.40
N ARG A 25 -0.59 -9.75 6.35
CA ARG A 25 -0.47 -10.53 5.11
C ARG A 25 -1.82 -11.09 4.77
N GLY A 26 -2.27 -10.79 3.57
CA GLY A 26 -3.54 -11.29 3.10
C GLY A 26 -3.58 -11.47 1.61
N LYS A 27 -4.68 -12.05 1.17
CA LYS A 27 -4.90 -12.37 -0.23
C LYS A 27 -6.37 -12.15 -0.53
N THR A 28 -6.66 -11.35 -1.54
CA THR A 28 -8.00 -11.26 -2.11
C THR A 28 -7.94 -11.80 -3.54
N ARG A 29 -8.69 -12.86 -3.83
CA ARG A 29 -8.68 -13.53 -5.16
C ARG A 29 -7.26 -13.90 -5.61
N ASP A 30 -6.74 -13.31 -6.68
CA ASP A 30 -5.38 -13.53 -7.20
C ASP A 30 -4.40 -12.39 -6.83
N ILE A 31 -4.78 -11.53 -5.89
CA ILE A 31 -4.00 -10.38 -5.46
C ILE A 31 -3.46 -10.64 -4.05
N TYR A 32 -2.13 -10.63 -3.93
CA TYR A 32 -1.44 -10.71 -2.66
C TYR A 32 -1.16 -9.31 -2.12
N VAL A 33 -1.38 -9.13 -0.83
CA VAL A 33 -1.19 -7.85 -0.14
C VAL A 33 -0.35 -8.06 1.11
N ILE A 34 0.69 -7.22 1.25
CA ILE A 34 1.37 -7.01 2.52
C ILE A 34 1.17 -5.54 2.89
N GLN A 35 0.70 -5.30 4.12
CA GLN A 35 0.67 -3.97 4.71
C GLN A 35 1.47 -3.96 6.01
N ARG A 36 2.26 -2.92 6.21
CA ARG A 36 2.96 -2.69 7.46
C ARG A 36 2.75 -1.25 7.92
N TYR A 37 2.04 -1.12 9.03
CA TYR A 37 1.82 0.17 9.69
C TYR A 37 2.74 0.29 10.91
N THR A 38 3.57 1.32 10.93
CA THR A 38 4.46 1.62 12.05
C THR A 38 4.18 3.03 12.56
N ARG A 39 4.08 3.17 13.89
CA ARG A 39 3.94 4.45 14.57
C ARG A 39 4.96 4.57 15.68
N ASP A 40 5.70 5.66 15.69
CA ASP A 40 6.68 5.99 16.71
C ASP A 40 6.59 7.49 17.10
N ASN A 41 7.54 7.96 17.91
CA ASN A 41 7.63 9.37 18.30
C ASN A 41 7.98 10.30 17.13
N ASN A 42 8.46 9.75 16.02
CA ASN A 42 8.84 10.51 14.85
C ASN A 42 7.68 10.66 13.86
N GLY A 43 6.70 9.76 13.87
CA GLY A 43 5.51 9.88 13.03
C GLY A 43 4.86 8.54 12.74
N GLU A 44 4.15 8.50 11.61
CA GLU A 44 3.48 7.32 11.10
C GLU A 44 4.09 6.95 9.75
N LEU A 45 4.21 5.66 9.49
CA LEU A 45 4.72 5.07 8.26
C LEU A 45 3.76 3.94 7.86
N GLU A 46 3.36 3.96 6.60
CA GLU A 46 2.62 2.88 5.94
C GLU A 46 3.45 2.37 4.76
N GLU A 47 3.68 1.07 4.76
CA GLU A 47 4.28 0.33 3.65
C GLU A 47 3.24 -0.63 3.09
N ILE A 48 2.94 -0.51 1.80
CA ILE A 48 1.97 -1.35 1.11
C ILE A 48 2.68 -2.03 -0.06
N TYR A 49 2.59 -3.36 -0.11
CA TYR A 49 3.01 -4.14 -1.26
C TYR A 49 1.80 -4.90 -1.81
N ILE A 50 1.52 -4.68 -3.09
CA ILE A 50 0.49 -5.37 -3.86
C ILE A 50 1.18 -6.17 -4.94
N SER A 51 0.85 -7.46 -5.03
CA SER A 51 1.27 -8.31 -6.14
C SER A 51 0.06 -8.93 -6.81
N SER A 52 -0.08 -8.69 -8.10
CA SER A 52 -1.13 -9.26 -8.96
C SER A 52 -0.49 -9.79 -10.25
N PRO A 53 -1.20 -10.62 -11.03
CA PRO A 53 -0.69 -11.09 -12.32
C PRO A 53 -0.37 -9.96 -13.33
N GLN A 54 -0.96 -8.77 -13.16
CA GLN A 54 -0.84 -7.66 -14.09
C GLN A 54 0.15 -6.58 -13.65
N VAL A 55 0.28 -6.37 -12.34
CA VAL A 55 1.10 -5.30 -11.76
C VAL A 55 1.54 -5.65 -10.35
N ASN A 56 2.77 -5.26 -10.00
CA ASN A 56 3.21 -5.16 -8.62
C ASN A 56 3.39 -3.69 -8.23
N ILE A 57 2.92 -3.33 -7.04
CA ILE A 57 2.98 -1.96 -6.51
C ILE A 57 3.66 -2.04 -5.14
N SER A 58 4.70 -1.24 -4.94
CA SER A 58 5.31 -1.02 -3.62
C SER A 58 5.18 0.45 -3.28
N LEU A 59 4.37 0.79 -2.30
CA LEU A 59 4.06 2.17 -1.90
C LEU A 59 4.52 2.38 -0.46
N VAL A 60 5.27 3.45 -0.24
CA VAL A 60 5.72 3.88 1.09
C VAL A 60 5.21 5.29 1.31
N ILE A 61 4.52 5.52 2.43
CA ILE A 61 3.93 6.81 2.80
C ILE A 61 4.26 7.10 4.25
N ASN A 62 4.75 8.30 4.56
CA ASN A 62 4.87 8.72 5.95
C ASN A 62 4.11 10.03 6.24
N SER A 63 3.85 10.26 7.53
CA SER A 63 3.14 11.46 7.99
C SER A 63 3.94 12.77 7.85
N LYS A 64 5.23 12.69 7.46
CA LYS A 64 6.11 13.83 7.19
C LYS A 64 6.12 14.27 5.73
N GLY A 65 5.35 13.61 4.86
CA GLY A 65 5.27 13.93 3.43
C GLY A 65 6.36 13.28 2.58
N LEU A 66 7.18 12.37 3.12
CA LEU A 66 7.99 11.49 2.27
C LEU A 66 7.09 10.35 1.79
N SER A 67 7.02 10.21 0.48
CA SER A 67 6.28 9.13 -0.14
C SER A 67 6.93 8.74 -1.45
N SER A 68 6.97 7.44 -1.68
CA SER A 68 7.52 6.89 -2.90
C SER A 68 6.69 5.70 -3.34
N VAL A 69 6.65 5.49 -4.65
CA VAL A 69 6.08 4.27 -5.23
C VAL A 69 7.06 3.67 -6.19
N THR A 70 7.08 2.35 -6.21
CA THR A 70 7.69 1.54 -7.26
C THR A 70 6.61 0.71 -7.92
N TYR A 71 6.46 0.86 -9.22
CA TYR A 71 5.63 -0.01 -10.05
C TYR A 71 6.49 -1.01 -10.78
N VAL A 72 6.04 -2.26 -10.82
CA VAL A 72 6.57 -3.27 -11.75
C VAL A 72 5.43 -3.74 -12.63
N LYS A 73 5.46 -3.32 -13.90
CA LYS A 73 4.47 -3.69 -14.91
C LYS A 73 5.20 -4.11 -16.19
N ASP A 74 4.84 -5.27 -16.73
CA ASP A 74 5.44 -5.82 -17.95
C ASP A 74 6.99 -5.88 -17.91
N GLY A 75 7.57 -6.14 -16.72
CA GLY A 75 9.01 -6.20 -16.50
C GLY A 75 9.73 -4.84 -16.42
N LYS A 76 9.02 -3.72 -16.53
CA LYS A 76 9.58 -2.37 -16.31
C LYS A 76 9.40 -1.94 -14.87
N ILE A 77 10.46 -1.37 -14.29
CA ILE A 77 10.48 -0.84 -12.93
C ILE A 77 10.48 0.68 -13.02
N GLU A 78 9.47 1.33 -12.43
CA GLU A 78 9.35 2.80 -12.37
C GLU A 78 9.23 3.24 -10.91
N GLY A 79 10.22 4.00 -10.44
CA GLY A 79 10.26 4.57 -9.10
C GLY A 79 10.08 6.08 -9.12
N LYS A 80 9.18 6.63 -8.29
CA LYS A 80 8.98 8.08 -8.18
C LYS A 80 8.66 8.52 -6.76
N ASN A 81 9.13 9.72 -6.40
CA ASN A 81 8.61 10.45 -5.25
C ASN A 81 7.22 10.99 -5.60
N LEU A 82 6.34 11.04 -4.62
CA LEU A 82 4.94 11.42 -4.84
C LEU A 82 4.59 12.71 -4.10
N ASN A 83 3.67 13.47 -4.69
CA ASN A 83 2.87 14.44 -3.95
C ASN A 83 1.55 13.82 -3.45
N ASN A 84 0.80 14.54 -2.61
CA ASN A 84 -0.43 14.02 -2.01
C ASN A 84 -1.48 13.59 -3.05
N GLU A 85 -1.67 14.35 -4.13
CA GLU A 85 -2.65 14.02 -5.17
C GLU A 85 -2.29 12.73 -5.91
N GLU A 86 -0.99 12.50 -6.13
CA GLU A 86 -0.52 11.25 -6.73
C GLU A 86 -0.71 10.07 -5.78
N ILE A 87 -0.43 10.24 -4.48
CA ILE A 87 -0.66 9.17 -3.49
C ILE A 87 -2.13 8.78 -3.47
N GLU A 88 -3.05 9.75 -3.45
CA GLU A 88 -4.48 9.49 -3.47
C GLU A 88 -4.91 8.68 -4.70
N LYS A 89 -4.40 9.03 -5.89
CA LYS A 89 -4.66 8.26 -7.13
C LYS A 89 -4.19 6.82 -7.04
N ILE A 90 -3.01 6.59 -6.46
CA ILE A 90 -2.43 5.25 -6.30
C ILE A 90 -3.24 4.45 -5.28
N VAL A 91 -3.60 5.05 -4.15
CA VAL A 91 -4.46 4.41 -3.14
C VAL A 91 -5.83 4.06 -3.73
N GLU A 92 -6.41 4.92 -4.56
CA GLU A 92 -7.64 4.61 -5.29
C GLU A 92 -7.48 3.46 -6.29
N GLU A 93 -6.35 3.40 -7.00
CA GLU A 93 -6.01 2.28 -7.89
C GLU A 93 -5.93 0.96 -7.11
N ILE A 94 -5.22 0.95 -5.97
CA ILE A 94 -5.13 -0.21 -5.08
C ILE A 94 -6.52 -0.63 -4.60
N VAL A 95 -7.33 0.32 -4.12
CA VAL A 95 -8.70 0.03 -3.67
C VAL A 95 -9.55 -0.59 -4.77
N LYS A 96 -9.46 -0.07 -6.01
CA LYS A 96 -10.16 -0.64 -7.17
C LYS A 96 -9.71 -2.06 -7.45
N LEU A 97 -8.40 -2.33 -7.42
CA LEU A 97 -7.86 -3.67 -7.61
C LEU A 97 -8.40 -4.66 -6.58
N LEU A 98 -8.46 -4.26 -5.30
CA LEU A 98 -8.91 -5.13 -4.22
C LEU A 98 -10.44 -5.32 -4.19
N SER A 99 -11.20 -4.36 -4.72
CA SER A 99 -12.68 -4.40 -4.69
C SER A 99 -13.33 -5.03 -5.93
N SER A 100 -12.58 -5.20 -7.03
CA SER A 100 -13.11 -5.66 -8.35
C SER A 100 -13.20 -7.16 -8.42
#